data_AF-A0A1I7FH14-F1
#
_entry.id   AF-A0A1I7FH14-F1
#
_cell.length_a   1.000
_cell.length_b   1.000
_cell.length_c   1.000
_cell.angle_alpha   90.00
_cell.angle_beta   90.00
_cell.angle_gamma   90.00
#
_symmetry.space_group_name_H-M   'P 1'
#
loop_
_entity.id
_entity.type
_entity.pdbx_description
1 polymer ?
#
loop_
_entity_poly.entity_id
_entity_poly.type
_entity_poly.pdbx_seq_one_letter_code
_entity_poly.pdbx_strand_id
1 'polypeptide(L)'
;MSTPPTTDEQFWQLIDTFINTANEKAQTMDRNVIGPALLFAATRFNAYMLAMATGNVEDFGKQKEAAMKYYLEQHEKMLRDNFTDFESNFEKYRAS
;
A
#
# COMPACT_ATOMS: atom_id res chain seq x y z
N MET A 1 22.00 -18.75 15.65
CA MET A 1 20.54 -18.50 15.61
C MET A 1 20.36 -17.08 15.12
N SER A 2 19.60 -16.87 14.05
CA SER A 2 19.34 -15.52 13.54
C SER A 2 18.29 -14.83 14.40
N THR A 3 18.48 -13.55 14.70
CA THR A 3 17.49 -12.73 15.41
C THR A 3 16.19 -12.68 14.60
N PRO A 4 15.00 -12.74 15.23
CA PRO A 4 13.74 -12.55 14.52
C PRO A 4 13.69 -11.15 13.89
N PRO A 5 13.05 -11.01 12.71
CA PRO A 5 12.95 -9.72 12.06
C PRO A 5 12.14 -8.73 12.90
N THR A 6 12.54 -7.47 12.86
CA THR A 6 11.80 -6.36 13.47
C THR A 6 10.50 -6.08 12.72
N THR A 7 9.56 -5.36 13.35
CA THR A 7 8.30 -4.95 12.70
C THR A 7 8.56 -4.15 11.41
N ASP A 8 9.59 -3.31 11.39
CA ASP A 8 9.96 -2.52 10.22
C ASP A 8 10.49 -3.41 9.09
N GLU A 9 11.32 -4.40 9.43
CA GLU A 9 11.81 -5.38 8.44
C GLU A 9 10.66 -6.20 7.84
N GLN A 10 9.70 -6.62 8.67
CA GLN A 10 8.51 -7.34 8.20
C GLN A 10 7.65 -6.46 7.29
N PHE A 11 7.51 -5.17 7.61
CA PHE A 11 6.78 -4.22 6.79
C PHE A 11 7.40 -4.07 5.39
N TRP A 12 8.73 -3.88 5.32
CA TRP A 12 9.42 -3.78 4.04
C TRP A 12 9.39 -5.08 3.23
N GLN A 13 9.55 -6.23 3.89
CA GLN A 13 9.42 -7.55 3.22
C GLN A 13 8.03 -7.75 2.61
N LEU A 14 6.97 -7.27 3.27
CA LEU A 14 5.61 -7.32 2.73
C LEU A 14 5.45 -6.39 1.53
N ILE A 15 5.98 -5.16 1.60
CA ILE A 15 5.99 -4.24 0.46
C ILE A 15 6.68 -4.88 -0.75
N ASP A 16 7.88 -5.42 -0.55
CA ASP A 16 8.65 -6.09 -1.61
C ASP A 16 7.87 -7.25 -2.23
N THR A 17 7.15 -8.02 -1.41
CA THR A 17 6.30 -9.11 -1.89
C THR A 17 5.19 -8.60 -2.83
N PHE A 18 4.53 -7.49 -2.49
CA PHE A 18 3.49 -6.90 -3.33
C PHE A 18 4.06 -6.31 -4.62
N ILE A 19 5.20 -5.62 -4.56
CA ILE A 19 5.88 -5.05 -5.72
C ILE A 19 6.38 -6.15 -6.66
N ASN A 20 7.00 -7.21 -6.14
CA ASN A 20 7.45 -8.35 -6.93
C ASN A 20 6.28 -9.02 -7.65
N THR A 21 5.16 -9.21 -6.95
CA THR A 21 3.94 -9.75 -7.57
C THR A 21 3.45 -8.85 -8.70
N ALA A 22 3.42 -7.53 -8.50
CA ALA A 22 3.02 -6.58 -9.54
C ALA A 22 3.98 -6.61 -10.75
N ASN A 23 5.28 -6.71 -10.50
CA ASN A 23 6.32 -6.80 -11.54
C ASN A 23 6.20 -8.10 -12.35
N GLU A 24 5.94 -9.24 -11.70
CA GLU A 24 5.67 -10.51 -12.38
C GLU A 24 4.43 -10.41 -13.28
N LYS A 25 3.34 -9.81 -12.79
CA LYS A 25 2.15 -9.59 -13.62
C LYS A 25 2.40 -8.63 -14.78
N ALA A 26 3.27 -7.63 -14.60
CA ALA A 26 3.65 -6.69 -15.65
C ALA A 26 4.41 -7.32 -16.82
N GLN A 27 4.84 -8.59 -16.70
CA GLN A 27 5.42 -9.35 -17.83
C GLN A 27 4.35 -9.83 -18.82
N THR A 28 3.09 -9.93 -18.40
CA THR A 28 1.99 -10.53 -19.20
C THR A 28 0.73 -9.67 -19.29
N MET A 29 0.61 -8.63 -18.47
CA MET A 29 -0.55 -7.73 -18.41
C MET A 29 -0.14 -6.28 -18.64
N ASP A 30 -1.06 -5.45 -19.11
CA ASP A 30 -0.84 -4.00 -19.24
C ASP A 30 -0.64 -3.34 -17.86
N ARG A 31 0.46 -2.60 -17.71
CA ARG A 31 0.78 -1.83 -16.50
C ARG A 31 -0.31 -0.81 -16.16
N ASN A 32 -1.03 -0.30 -17.15
CA ASN A 32 -2.18 0.59 -16.97
C ASN A 32 -3.32 -0.04 -16.17
N VAL A 33 -3.37 -1.37 -16.08
CA VAL A 33 -4.36 -2.11 -15.28
C VAL A 33 -3.81 -2.48 -13.91
N ILE A 34 -2.50 -2.78 -13.81
CA ILE A 34 -1.86 -3.26 -12.59
C ILE A 34 -1.85 -2.18 -11.50
N GLY A 35 -1.46 -0.94 -11.84
CA GLY A 35 -1.42 0.16 -10.88
C GLY A 35 -2.79 0.41 -10.20
N PRO A 36 -3.86 0.66 -10.98
CA PRO A 36 -5.21 0.78 -10.43
C PRO A 36 -5.67 -0.45 -9.64
N ALA A 37 -5.30 -1.66 -10.06
CA ALA A 37 -5.64 -2.88 -9.34
C ALA A 37 -4.97 -2.96 -7.96
N LEU A 38 -3.68 -2.60 -7.85
CA LEU A 38 -2.98 -2.53 -6.56
C LEU A 38 -3.62 -1.50 -5.63
N LEU A 39 -3.94 -0.31 -6.15
CA LEU A 39 -4.64 0.72 -5.38
C LEU A 39 -5.99 0.20 -4.86
N PHE A 40 -6.79 -0.43 -5.71
CA PHE A 40 -8.08 -0.96 -5.31
C PHE A 40 -7.97 -2.15 -4.34
N ALA A 41 -6.94 -2.97 -4.47
CA ALA A 41 -6.67 -4.05 -3.52
C ALA A 41 -6.38 -3.49 -2.11
N ALA A 42 -5.57 -2.44 -2.01
CA ALA A 42 -5.28 -1.76 -0.75
C ALA A 42 -6.55 -1.16 -0.12
N THR A 43 -7.42 -0.51 -0.90
CA THR A 43 -8.66 0.07 -0.36
C THR A 43 -9.65 -1.00 0.11
N ARG A 44 -9.75 -2.14 -0.59
CA ARG A 44 -10.55 -3.29 -0.15
C ARG A 44 -10.04 -3.85 1.18
N PHE A 45 -8.73 -3.97 1.33
CA PHE A 45 -8.13 -4.44 2.57
C PHE A 45 -8.38 -3.45 3.72
N ASN A 46 -8.24 -2.14 3.48
CA ASN A 46 -8.55 -1.12 4.48
C ASN A 46 -10.02 -1.14 4.93
N ALA A 47 -10.96 -1.30 3.99
CA ALA A 47 -12.38 -1.44 4.31
C ALA A 47 -12.66 -2.70 5.14
N TYR A 48 -12.00 -3.82 4.80
CA TYR A 48 -12.06 -5.05 5.58
C TYR A 48 -11.51 -4.85 7.00
N MET A 49 -10.38 -4.17 7.16
CA MET A 49 -9.80 -3.89 8.48
C MET A 49 -10.75 -3.09 9.37
N LEU A 50 -11.42 -2.07 8.82
CA LEU A 50 -12.45 -1.34 9.56
C LEU A 50 -13.61 -2.27 9.93
N ALA A 51 -14.11 -3.08 9.00
CA ALA A 51 -15.20 -4.01 9.24
C ALA A 51 -14.85 -5.00 10.37
N MET A 52 -13.62 -5.50 10.41
CA MET A 52 -13.15 -6.40 11.47
C MET A 52 -12.91 -5.71 12.81
N ALA A 53 -12.61 -4.40 12.81
CA ALA A 53 -12.47 -3.60 14.01
C ALA A 53 -13.83 -3.18 14.60
N THR A 54 -14.91 -3.23 13.80
CA THR A 54 -16.27 -2.84 14.20
C THR A 54 -17.14 -4.07 14.46
N GLY A 55 -17.86 -4.12 15.58
CA GLY A 55 -18.65 -5.30 15.93
C GLY A 55 -19.98 -5.45 15.16
N ASN A 56 -20.43 -4.38 14.49
CA ASN A 56 -21.71 -4.35 13.76
C ASN A 56 -21.72 -3.23 12.70
N VAL A 57 -22.75 -3.23 11.86
CA VAL A 57 -22.91 -2.28 10.75
C VAL A 57 -23.17 -0.83 11.21
N GLU A 58 -23.76 -0.63 12.38
CA GLU A 58 -24.03 0.71 12.92
C GLU A 58 -22.70 1.39 13.30
N ASP A 59 -21.84 0.69 14.02
CA ASP A 59 -20.51 1.18 14.41
C ASP A 59 -19.59 1.35 13.21
N PHE A 60 -19.67 0.44 12.22
CA PHE A 60 -19.01 0.64 10.94
C PHE A 60 -19.43 1.96 10.30
N GLY A 61 -20.74 2.22 10.21
CA GLY A 61 -21.29 3.45 9.64
C GLY A 61 -20.79 4.70 10.35
N LYS A 62 -20.72 4.68 11.69
CA LYS A 62 -20.21 5.79 12.51
C LYS A 62 -18.72 6.07 12.29
N GLN A 63 -17.91 5.03 12.08
CA GLN A 63 -16.45 5.14 12.00
C GLN A 63 -15.91 5.30 10.56
N LYS A 64 -16.71 4.94 9.55
CA LYS A 64 -16.31 4.90 8.13
C LYS A 64 -15.68 6.20 7.63
N GLU A 65 -16.27 7.37 7.92
CA GLU A 65 -15.77 8.65 7.42
C GLU A 65 -14.43 9.04 8.07
N ALA A 66 -14.27 8.78 9.38
CA ALA A 66 -13.01 9.02 10.08
C ALA A 66 -11.89 8.11 9.57
N ALA A 67 -12.19 6.82 9.36
CA ALA A 67 -11.25 5.87 8.77
C ALA A 67 -10.86 6.26 7.34
N MET A 68 -11.83 6.68 6.52
CA MET A 68 -11.58 7.15 5.15
C MET A 68 -10.62 8.33 5.15
N LYS A 69 -10.85 9.34 5.99
CA LYS A 69 -9.96 10.49 6.13
C LYS A 69 -8.54 10.05 6.48
N TYR A 70 -8.39 9.18 7.48
CA TYR A 70 -7.09 8.66 7.87
C TYR A 70 -6.38 7.94 6.71
N TYR A 71 -7.05 7.05 5.99
CA TYR A 71 -6.44 6.31 4.89
C TYR A 71 -6.02 7.23 3.73
N LEU A 72 -6.80 8.28 3.44
CA LEU A 72 -6.44 9.26 2.41
C LEU A 72 -5.21 10.07 2.81
N GLU A 73 -5.14 10.53 4.07
CA GLU A 73 -3.98 11.27 4.60
C GLU A 73 -2.71 10.41 4.58
N GLN A 74 -2.79 9.14 4.98
CA GLN A 74 -1.65 8.23 4.93
C GLN A 74 -1.23 7.94 3.48
N HIS A 75 -2.19 7.72 2.58
CA HIS A 75 -1.90 7.51 1.16
C HIS A 75 -1.18 8.72 0.54
N GLU A 76 -1.69 9.93 0.79
CA GLU A 76 -1.08 11.16 0.30
C GLU A 76 0.36 11.31 0.82
N LYS A 77 0.57 11.10 2.13
CA LYS A 77 1.90 11.18 2.73
C LYS A 77 2.87 10.19 2.06
N MET A 78 2.50 8.91 1.98
CA MET A 78 3.36 7.90 1.37
C MET A 78 3.64 8.17 -0.10
N LEU A 79 2.64 8.64 -0.86
CA LEU A 79 2.82 8.98 -2.27
C LEU A 79 3.80 10.14 -2.45
N ARG A 80 3.67 11.19 -1.61
CA ARG A 80 4.61 12.32 -1.60
C ARG A 80 6.02 11.86 -1.26
N ASP A 81 6.18 11.05 -0.22
CA ASP A 81 7.50 10.54 0.19
C ASP A 81 8.16 9.75 -0.96
N ASN A 82 7.41 8.88 -1.64
CA ASN A 82 7.91 8.13 -2.81
C ASN A 82 8.26 9.07 -3.97
N PHE A 83 7.43 10.06 -4.29
CA PHE A 83 7.71 11.00 -5.36
C PHE A 83 8.95 11.84 -5.09
N THR A 84 9.12 12.32 -3.85
CA THR A 84 10.32 13.04 -3.44
C THR A 84 11.57 12.16 -3.52
N ASP A 85 11.48 10.87 -3.18
CA ASP A 85 12.58 9.92 -3.35
C ASP A 85 12.94 9.72 -4.83
N PHE A 86 11.95 9.50 -5.69
CA PHE A 86 12.15 9.38 -7.13
C PHE A 86 12.68 10.67 -7.76
N GLU A 87 12.23 11.84 -7.32
CA GLU A 87 12.73 13.13 -7.78
C GLU A 87 14.21 13.33 -7.39
N SER A 88 14.57 12.98 -6.15
CA SER A 88 15.93 13.10 -5.63
C SER A 88 16.91 12.12 -6.29
N ASN A 89 16.42 10.94 -6.71
CA ASN A 89 17.23 9.85 -7.24
C ASN A 89 16.94 9.56 -8.72
N PHE A 90 16.30 10.49 -9.44
CA PHE A 90 15.73 10.26 -10.76
C PHE A 90 16.71 9.62 -11.76
N GLU A 91 17.89 10.23 -11.90
CA GLU A 91 18.93 9.75 -12.83
C GLU A 91 19.47 8.36 -12.43
N LYS A 92 19.59 8.11 -11.12
CA LYS A 92 20.08 6.83 -10.60
C LYS A 92 19.10 5.69 -10.90
N TYR A 93 17.81 5.91 -10.70
CA TYR A 93 16.78 4.89 -10.92
C TYR A 93 16.44 4.67 -12.39
N ARG A 94 16.74 5.64 -13.27
CA ARG A 94 16.55 5.48 -14.71
C ARG A 94 17.72 4.77 -15.41
N ALA A 95 18.93 4.87 -14.85
CA ALA A 95 20.14 4.27 -15.42
C ALA A 95 20.26 2.75 -15.15
N SER A 96 19.37 2.18 -14.34
CA SER A 96 19.27 0.76 -13.96
C SER A 96 18.12 0.06 -14.66
#